data_AF-X1NP70-F1
#
_entry.id   AF-X1NP70-F1
#
_cell.length_a   1.000
_cell.length_b   1.000
_cell.length_c   1.000
_cell.angle_alpha   90.00
_cell.angle_beta   90.00
_cell.angle_gamma   90.00
#
_symmetry.space_group_name_H-M   'P 1'
#
loop_
_entity.id
_entity.type
_entity.pdbx_description
1 polymer ?
#
loop_
_entity_poly.entity_id
_entity_poly.type
_entity_poly.pdbx_seq_one_letter_code
_entity_poly.pdbx_strand_id
1 'polypeptide(L)'
;MVLSKLNLGQVRELIQLTESLGGKRIIFLPLKPFGEDEVSTRYYQQYALTPKEQEAAVKEIYGYGSNLDIFYDEPFLWNLSAKHGFSLSNVDSGITIPEVKGCAVSYSMYIQTGGSVRPCMFSPEELTFGNAAQEPLEDI
;
A
#
# COMPACT_ATOMS: atom_id res chain seq x y z
N MET A 1 5.36 -3.85 5.49
CA MET A 1 5.53 -5.25 5.05
C MET A 1 4.69 -5.48 3.80
N VAL A 2 5.25 -6.13 2.78
CA VAL A 2 4.45 -6.66 1.67
C VAL A 2 3.77 -7.97 2.13
N LEU A 3 2.44 -8.02 2.14
CA LEU A 3 1.65 -9.16 2.55
C LEU A 3 1.33 -10.06 1.36
N SER A 4 1.65 -11.34 1.52
CA SER A 4 1.39 -12.39 0.54
C SER A 4 1.05 -13.71 1.24
N LYS A 5 0.71 -14.75 0.48
CA LYS A 5 0.47 -16.10 1.04
C LYS A 5 1.69 -16.66 1.79
N LEU A 6 2.90 -16.17 1.52
CA LEU A 6 4.12 -16.64 2.16
C LEU A 6 4.25 -16.19 3.62
N ASN A 7 3.71 -15.02 3.96
CA ASN A 7 3.89 -14.40 5.28
C ASN A 7 2.58 -14.04 5.96
N LEU A 8 1.44 -14.46 5.39
CA LEU A 8 0.12 -14.23 5.99
C LEU A 8 0.02 -14.77 7.43
N GLY A 9 0.62 -15.95 7.68
CA GLY A 9 0.62 -16.56 9.01
C GLY A 9 1.54 -15.88 10.04
N GLN A 10 2.25 -14.81 9.67
CA GLN A 10 3.23 -14.12 10.53
C GLN A 10 2.78 -12.70 10.91
N VAL A 11 1.57 -12.32 10.55
CA VAL A 11 1.05 -10.96 10.74
C VAL A 11 1.05 -10.56 12.21
N ARG A 12 0.61 -11.46 13.11
CA ARG A 12 0.53 -11.17 14.56
C ARG A 12 1.91 -11.01 15.17
N GLU A 13 2.81 -11.92 14.85
CA GLU A 13 4.19 -11.94 15.33
C GLU A 13 4.93 -10.67 14.88
N LEU A 14 4.65 -10.18 13.67
CA LEU A 14 5.22 -8.93 13.20
C LEU A 14 4.69 -7.70 13.96
N ILE A 15 3.39 -7.66 14.26
CA ILE A 15 2.79 -6.58 15.08
C ILE A 15 3.44 -6.59 16.46
N GLN A 16 3.50 -7.75 17.11
CA GLN A 16 4.13 -7.93 18.43
C GLN A 16 5.61 -7.53 18.43
N LEU A 17 6.36 -7.99 17.42
CA LEU A 17 7.76 -7.63 17.26
C LEU A 17 7.92 -6.12 17.15
N THR A 18 7.11 -5.47 16.31
CA THR A 18 7.16 -4.02 16.11
C THR A 18 6.86 -3.27 17.43
N GLU A 19 5.86 -3.70 18.20
CA GLU A 19 5.57 -3.13 19.52
C GLU A 19 6.73 -3.32 20.50
N SER A 20 7.29 -4.54 20.59
CA SER A 20 8.40 -4.85 21.50
C SER A 20 9.67 -4.05 21.21
N LEU A 21 9.89 -3.66 19.95
CA LEU A 21 10.99 -2.82 19.52
C LEU A 21 10.71 -1.32 19.72
N GLY A 22 9.56 -0.96 20.28
CA GLY A 22 9.14 0.43 20.47
C GLY A 22 8.73 1.14 19.17
N GLY A 23 8.34 0.36 18.15
CA GLY A 23 7.79 0.88 16.92
C GLY A 23 6.49 1.64 17.17
N LYS A 24 6.19 2.61 16.30
CA LYS A 24 4.98 3.46 16.42
C LYS A 24 3.96 3.21 15.32
N ARG A 25 4.39 2.65 14.19
CA ARG A 25 3.59 2.50 12.97
C ARG A 25 3.99 1.25 12.23
N ILE A 26 3.03 0.60 11.60
CA ILE A 26 3.26 -0.48 10.65
C ILE A 26 2.34 -0.31 9.44
N ILE A 27 2.93 -0.45 8.26
CA ILE A 27 2.21 -0.37 6.99
C ILE A 27 2.22 -1.76 6.36
N PHE A 28 1.05 -2.31 6.06
CA PHE A 28 0.88 -3.50 5.27
C PHE A 28 0.53 -3.11 3.84
N LEU A 29 1.31 -3.56 2.87
CA LEU A 29 1.01 -3.41 1.45
C LEU A 29 0.69 -4.80 0.93
N PRO A 30 -0.45 -5.06 0.28
CA PRO A 30 -0.62 -6.32 -0.41
C PRO A 30 0.38 -6.46 -1.55
N LEU A 31 0.76 -7.70 -1.87
CA LEU A 31 1.54 -7.98 -3.07
C LEU A 31 0.80 -7.40 -4.28
N LYS A 32 1.44 -6.44 -4.97
CA LYS A 32 0.94 -5.85 -6.21
C LYS A 32 1.51 -6.61 -7.42
N PRO A 33 0.83 -6.60 -8.58
CA PRO A 33 1.45 -7.03 -9.82
C PRO A 33 2.73 -6.25 -10.09
N PHE A 34 3.75 -6.93 -10.58
CA PHE A 34 5.03 -6.31 -10.96
C PHE A 34 5.62 -7.08 -12.13
N GLY A 35 6.45 -6.41 -12.93
CA GLY A 35 7.08 -6.98 -14.11
C GLY A 35 6.07 -7.40 -15.19
N GLU A 36 6.60 -7.67 -16.38
CA GLU A 36 5.82 -8.18 -17.52
C GLU A 36 6.29 -9.58 -17.95
N ASP A 37 7.34 -10.09 -17.31
CA ASP A 37 7.89 -11.41 -17.60
C ASP A 37 7.08 -12.54 -16.93
N GLU A 38 7.26 -13.76 -17.45
CA GLU A 38 6.55 -14.94 -16.99
C GLU A 38 6.83 -15.26 -15.51
N VAL A 39 8.05 -15.00 -15.03
CA VAL A 39 8.45 -15.29 -13.65
C VAL A 39 7.69 -14.39 -12.69
N SER A 40 7.65 -13.08 -12.97
CA SER A 40 6.95 -12.09 -12.16
C SER A 40 5.43 -12.34 -12.17
N THR A 41 4.86 -12.64 -13.34
CA THR A 41 3.44 -12.98 -13.48
C THR A 41 3.08 -14.22 -12.67
N ARG A 42 3.86 -15.30 -12.80
CA ARG A 42 3.65 -16.56 -12.07
C ARG A 42 3.79 -16.36 -10.57
N TYR A 43 4.78 -15.58 -10.14
CA TYR A 43 4.99 -15.26 -8.73
C TYR A 43 3.76 -14.53 -8.14
N TYR A 44 3.28 -13.49 -8.83
CA TYR A 44 2.08 -12.76 -8.40
C TYR A 44 0.86 -13.69 -8.30
N GLN A 45 0.57 -14.48 -9.34
CA GLN A 45 -0.57 -15.40 -9.34
C GLN A 45 -0.49 -16.46 -8.23
N GLN A 46 0.71 -16.95 -7.95
CA GLN A 46 0.91 -17.97 -6.92
C GLN A 46 0.75 -17.41 -5.51
N TYR A 47 1.26 -16.21 -5.24
CA TYR A 47 1.42 -15.69 -3.87
C TYR A 47 0.51 -14.52 -3.51
N ALA A 48 -0.17 -13.89 -4.48
CA ALA A 48 -1.16 -12.87 -4.17
C ALA A 48 -2.32 -13.48 -3.38
N LEU A 49 -2.83 -12.72 -2.41
CA LEU A 49 -4.04 -13.07 -1.69
C LEU A 49 -5.26 -12.83 -2.59
N THR A 50 -6.18 -13.78 -2.59
CA THR A 50 -7.51 -13.62 -3.17
C THR A 50 -8.30 -12.54 -2.43
N PRO A 51 -9.38 -11.97 -3.01
CA PRO A 51 -10.21 -10.97 -2.33
C PRO A 51 -10.73 -11.42 -0.95
N LYS A 52 -11.07 -12.71 -0.80
CA LYS A 52 -11.50 -13.28 0.49
C LYS A 52 -10.36 -13.35 1.51
N GLU A 53 -9.16 -13.75 1.08
CA GLU A 53 -7.98 -13.78 1.93
C GLU A 53 -7.54 -12.36 2.33
N GLN A 54 -7.61 -11.39 1.42
CA GLN A 54 -7.37 -9.97 1.68
C GLN A 54 -8.31 -9.45 2.78
N GLU A 55 -9.62 -9.69 2.63
CA GLU A 55 -10.61 -9.25 3.61
C GLU A 55 -10.39 -9.93 4.98
N ALA A 56 -10.06 -11.22 5.00
CA ALA A 56 -9.74 -11.94 6.23
C ALA A 56 -8.49 -11.36 6.93
N ALA A 57 -7.44 -11.06 6.16
CA ALA A 57 -6.21 -10.47 6.68
C ALA A 57 -6.46 -9.08 7.27
N VAL A 58 -7.21 -8.22 6.57
CA VAL A 58 -7.58 -6.89 7.08
C VAL A 58 -8.35 -7.02 8.40
N LYS A 59 -9.34 -7.92 8.48
CA LYS A 59 -10.09 -8.14 9.73
C LYS A 59 -9.19 -8.59 10.88
N GLU A 60 -8.23 -9.47 10.60
CA GLU A 60 -7.28 -9.94 11.61
C GLU A 60 -6.36 -8.81 12.10
N ILE A 61 -5.80 -8.04 11.16
CA ILE A 61 -4.89 -6.92 11.44
C ILE A 61 -5.57 -5.87 12.34
N TYR A 62 -6.76 -5.40 11.95
CA TYR A 62 -7.49 -4.38 12.70
C TYR A 62 -8.22 -4.93 13.93
N GLY A 63 -8.43 -6.25 14.00
CA GLY A 63 -9.02 -6.92 15.16
C GLY A 63 -8.02 -7.25 16.27
N TYR A 64 -6.71 -7.11 16.03
CA TYR A 64 -5.68 -7.47 17.00
C TYR A 64 -5.68 -6.59 18.27
N GLY A 65 -6.06 -5.31 18.15
CA GLY A 65 -6.07 -4.37 19.28
C GLY A 65 -4.68 -3.88 19.68
N SER A 66 -3.88 -3.44 18.70
CA SER A 66 -2.54 -2.87 18.90
C SER A 66 -2.58 -1.38 19.22
N ASN A 67 -1.54 -0.87 19.90
CA ASN A 67 -1.30 0.57 20.06
C ASN A 67 -0.53 1.19 18.87
N LEU A 68 -0.10 0.37 17.91
CA LEU A 68 0.54 0.86 16.70
C LEU A 68 -0.46 1.61 15.83
N ASP A 69 0.05 2.63 15.14
CA ASP A 69 -0.62 3.19 13.98
C ASP A 69 -0.53 2.18 12.84
N ILE A 70 -1.58 1.38 12.66
CA ILE A 70 -1.64 0.35 11.62
C ILE A 70 -2.32 0.92 10.39
N PHE A 71 -1.67 0.77 9.25
CA PHE A 71 -2.23 1.12 7.95
C PHE A 71 -2.17 -0.07 6.98
N TYR A 72 -3.24 -0.27 6.21
CA TYR A 72 -3.30 -1.27 5.14
C TYR A 72 -3.47 -0.55 3.82
N ASP A 73 -2.44 -0.58 2.99
CA ASP A 73 -2.31 0.27 1.82
C ASP A 73 -3.13 -0.22 0.63
N GLU A 74 -4.43 0.03 0.71
CA GLU A 74 -5.38 -0.24 -0.35
C GLU A 74 -6.48 0.82 -0.48
N PRO A 75 -6.79 1.29 -1.71
CA PRO A 75 -7.89 2.19 -1.95
C PRO A 75 -9.27 1.62 -1.58
N PHE A 76 -9.42 0.32 -1.26
CA PHE A 76 -10.68 -0.26 -0.81
C PHE A 76 -10.79 -0.38 0.72
N LEU A 77 -9.77 0.02 1.48
CA LEU A 77 -9.72 -0.16 2.93
C LEU A 77 -10.91 0.51 3.65
N TRP A 78 -11.28 1.73 3.24
CA TRP A 78 -12.45 2.45 3.75
C TRP A 78 -13.77 1.69 3.58
N ASN A 79 -13.96 0.99 2.46
CA ASN A 79 -15.13 0.15 2.25
C ASN A 79 -15.15 -1.03 3.23
N LEU A 80 -13.99 -1.65 3.50
CA LEU A 80 -13.88 -2.71 4.50
C LEU A 80 -14.09 -2.19 5.92
N SER A 81 -13.56 -1.00 6.24
CA SER A 81 -13.80 -0.33 7.53
C SER A 81 -15.29 -0.07 7.75
N ALA A 82 -15.99 0.49 6.76
CA ALA A 82 -17.43 0.71 6.84
C ALA A 82 -18.22 -0.60 6.97
N LYS A 83 -17.81 -1.65 6.24
CA LYS A 83 -18.45 -2.97 6.26
C LYS A 83 -18.30 -3.69 7.60
N HIS A 84 -17.14 -3.60 8.23
CA HIS A 84 -16.78 -4.41 9.42
C HIS A 84 -16.70 -3.60 10.71
N GLY A 85 -16.87 -2.28 10.66
CA GLY A 85 -16.96 -1.42 11.84
C GLY A 85 -15.63 -1.18 12.58
N PHE A 86 -14.49 -1.34 11.90
CA PHE A 86 -13.19 -0.98 12.50
C PHE A 86 -12.79 0.45 12.14
N SER A 87 -12.09 1.12 13.05
CA SER A 87 -11.63 2.50 12.85
C SER A 87 -10.32 2.52 12.06
N LEU A 88 -10.18 3.51 11.19
CA LEU A 88 -8.94 3.81 10.49
C LEU A 88 -8.23 4.96 11.17
N SER A 89 -6.90 4.94 11.14
CA SER A 89 -6.10 6.08 11.56
C SER A 89 -6.33 7.27 10.62
N ASN A 90 -6.45 8.46 11.20
CA ASN A 90 -6.56 9.72 10.44
C ASN A 90 -5.19 10.37 10.19
N VAL A 91 -4.09 9.70 10.55
CA VAL A 91 -2.75 10.21 10.32
C VAL A 91 -2.37 9.94 8.87
N ASP A 92 -1.74 10.91 8.22
CA ASP A 92 -1.24 10.77 6.85
C ASP A 92 -0.28 9.55 6.75
N SER A 93 -0.58 8.66 5.82
CA SER A 93 0.19 7.45 5.53
C SER A 93 1.08 7.61 4.30
N GLY A 94 0.99 8.73 3.57
CA GLY A 94 1.70 9.01 2.33
C GLY A 94 1.16 8.29 1.09
N ILE A 95 0.16 7.40 1.24
CA ILE A 95 -0.38 6.58 0.13
C ILE A 95 -1.90 6.70 -0.04
N THR A 96 -2.62 7.06 1.02
CA THR A 96 -4.03 7.48 0.94
C THR A 96 -4.19 8.87 1.51
N ILE A 97 -4.95 9.72 0.81
CA ILE A 97 -5.30 11.04 1.35
C ILE A 97 -6.49 10.85 2.29
N PRO A 98 -6.36 11.19 3.58
CA PRO A 98 -7.45 11.04 4.55
C PRO A 98 -8.75 11.74 4.11
N GLU A 99 -8.63 12.83 3.37
CA GLU A 99 -9.73 13.68 2.90
C GLU A 99 -10.54 13.06 1.75
N VAL A 100 -9.92 12.19 0.94
CA VAL A 100 -10.49 11.78 -0.36
C VAL A 100 -11.02 10.36 -0.34
N LYS A 101 -10.75 9.58 0.72
CA LYS A 101 -11.13 8.16 0.84
C LYS A 101 -10.84 7.39 -0.47
N GLY A 102 -9.65 7.62 -1.04
CA GLY A 102 -9.30 7.20 -2.39
C GLY A 102 -7.80 7.11 -2.64
N CYS A 103 -7.42 6.81 -3.88
CA CYS A 103 -6.03 6.66 -4.29
C CYS A 103 -5.28 7.99 -4.33
N ALA A 104 -3.99 8.00 -3.97
CA ALA A 104 -3.13 9.18 -4.00
C ALA A 104 -2.66 9.64 -5.40
N VAL A 105 -3.07 8.96 -6.48
CA VAL A 105 -2.68 9.22 -7.89
C VAL A 105 -2.77 10.69 -8.32
N SER A 106 -3.61 11.53 -7.69
CA SER A 106 -3.76 12.95 -8.03
C SER A 106 -3.27 13.93 -6.95
N TYR A 107 -2.67 13.42 -5.88
CA TYR A 107 -2.19 14.22 -4.73
C TYR A 107 -0.70 14.05 -4.47
N SER A 108 -0.06 13.11 -5.15
CA SER A 108 1.38 12.87 -5.09
C SER A 108 1.96 12.85 -6.50
N MET A 109 3.20 13.31 -6.65
CA MET A 109 4.00 13.11 -7.85
C MET A 109 5.16 12.19 -7.52
N TYR A 110 5.44 11.25 -8.42
CA TYR A 110 6.55 10.32 -8.31
C TYR A 110 7.60 10.65 -9.36
N ILE A 111 8.79 10.99 -8.90
CA ILE A 111 9.95 11.24 -9.76
C ILE A 111 10.81 9.98 -9.76
N GLN A 112 10.91 9.33 -10.93
CA GLN A 112 11.74 8.15 -11.14
C GLN A 112 13.24 8.54 -11.11
N THR A 113 14.13 7.55 -10.97
CA THR A 113 15.58 7.79 -10.91
C THR A 113 16.14 8.48 -12.15
N GLY A 114 15.48 8.34 -13.31
CA GLY A 114 15.82 9.05 -14.56
C GLY A 114 15.14 10.41 -14.73
N GLY A 115 14.45 10.93 -13.70
CA GLY A 115 13.75 12.22 -13.73
C GLY A 115 12.33 12.18 -14.29
N SER A 116 11.88 11.08 -14.88
CA SER A 116 10.48 10.90 -15.35
C SER A 116 9.50 11.13 -14.20
N VAL A 117 8.56 12.05 -14.40
CA VAL A 117 7.52 12.41 -13.43
C VAL A 117 6.23 11.66 -13.77
N ARG A 118 5.66 10.96 -12.79
CA ARG A 118 4.45 10.15 -12.95
C ARG A 118 3.43 10.45 -11.84
N PRO A 119 2.13 10.30 -12.09
CA PRO A 119 1.10 10.50 -11.08
C PRO A 119 1.10 9.43 -9.97
N CYS A 120 1.65 8.25 -10.24
CA CYS A 120 1.79 7.17 -9.26
C CYS A 120 3.02 6.32 -9.55
N MET A 121 3.63 5.75 -8.50
CA MET A 121 4.74 4.79 -8.67
C MET A 121 4.36 3.54 -9.46
N PHE A 122 3.08 3.20 -9.53
CA PHE A 122 2.54 2.08 -10.29
C PHE A 122 2.00 2.50 -11.67
N SER A 123 2.06 3.78 -12.02
CA SER A 123 1.63 4.23 -13.34
C SER A 123 2.59 3.73 -14.43
N PRO A 124 2.05 3.26 -15.55
CA PRO A 124 2.87 2.82 -16.67
C PRO A 124 3.54 4.04 -17.33
N GLU A 125 4.58 3.79 -18.15
CA GLU A 125 5.45 4.86 -18.65
C GLU A 125 4.71 5.85 -19.55
N GLU A 126 3.64 5.40 -20.22
CA GLU A 126 2.78 6.20 -21.09
C GLU A 126 2.03 7.31 -20.34
N LEU A 127 1.96 7.23 -19.01
CA LEU A 127 1.39 8.27 -18.14
C LEU A 127 2.44 9.22 -17.56
N THR A 128 3.63 9.29 -18.16
CA THR A 128 4.66 10.27 -17.78
C THR A 128 4.22 11.69 -18.15
N PHE A 129 4.27 12.62 -17.20
CA PHE A 129 3.94 14.03 -17.41
C PHE A 129 5.09 14.82 -18.05
N GLY A 130 6.33 14.52 -17.66
CA GLY A 130 7.53 15.20 -18.12
C GLY A 130 8.79 14.62 -17.49
N ASN A 131 9.91 15.32 -17.61
CA ASN A 131 11.17 14.91 -16.99
C ASN A 131 11.80 16.05 -16.19
N ALA A 132 11.80 15.92 -14.86
CA ALA A 132 12.35 16.92 -13.93
C ALA A 132 13.88 17.08 -14.01
N ALA A 133 14.58 16.22 -14.77
CA ALA A 133 15.99 16.42 -15.10
C ALA A 133 16.20 17.30 -16.35
N GLN A 134 15.13 17.64 -17.07
CA GLN A 134 15.15 18.40 -18.32
C GLN A 134 14.43 19.75 -18.23
N GLU A 135 13.36 19.82 -17.43
CA GLU A 135 12.54 21.01 -17.26
C GLU A 135 12.19 21.25 -15.78
N PRO A 136 11.88 22.49 -15.37
CA PRO A 136 11.43 22.80 -14.01
C PRO A 136 10.19 22.00 -13.63
N LEU A 137 10.13 21.48 -12.40
CA LEU A 137 8.98 20.69 -11.93
C LEU A 137 7.66 21.49 -11.93
N GLU A 138 7.71 22.82 -11.88
CA GLU A 138 6.52 23.69 -11.96
C GLU A 138 5.89 23.74 -13.37
N ASP A 139 6.64 23.33 -14.39
CA ASP A 139 6.20 23.31 -15.79
C ASP A 139 5.70 21.91 -16.23
N ILE A 140 5.81 20.90 -15.35
CA ILE A 140 5.39 19.50 -15.55
C ILE A 140 4.01 19.25 -14.91
#